data_AF-A0A316SMA2-F1
#
_entry.id   AF-A0A316SMA2-F1
#
_cell.length_a   1.000
_cell.length_b   1.000
_cell.length_c   1.000
_cell.angle_alpha   90.00
_cell.angle_beta   90.00
_cell.angle_gamma   90.00
#
_symmetry.space_group_name_H-M   'P 1'
#
loop_
_entity.id
_entity.type
_entity.pdbx_description
1 polymer ?
#
loop_
_entity_poly.entity_id
_entity_poly.type
_entity_poly.pdbx_seq_one_letter_code
_entity_poly.pdbx_strand_id
1 'polypeptide(L)'
;MKEINLLNNPNIFTEGETEKNLISTLFLGRVRIVNLWNTNEKALTPLFTVLDKKSVIIIACDTDVVTDAHKKRFVSNINKLAKLTNNKIHILVHKLNFEDELAYAALYKDKTLLYKAYKVEGEKDFKKKFAQSRNIRKGLEALHIEVDKL
;
A
#
# COMPACT_ATOMS: atom_id res chain seq x y z
N MET A 1 -8.20 -14.69 -20.05
CA MET A 1 -8.26 -14.01 -18.75
C MET A 1 -8.35 -12.52 -19.07
N LYS A 2 -9.49 -11.87 -18.77
CA LYS A 2 -9.68 -10.44 -19.10
C LYS A 2 -8.82 -9.63 -18.12
N GLU A 3 -7.75 -9.04 -18.63
CA GLU A 3 -6.99 -8.03 -17.91
C GLU A 3 -7.99 -7.02 -17.35
N ILE A 4 -8.04 -6.88 -16.03
CA ILE A 4 -8.83 -5.85 -15.42
C ILE A 4 -8.18 -4.54 -15.87
N ASN A 5 -8.86 -3.81 -16.77
CA ASN A 5 -8.51 -2.46 -17.22
C ASN A 5 -8.72 -1.45 -16.07
N LEU A 6 -8.15 -1.75 -14.89
CA LEU A 6 -8.09 -0.87 -13.74
C LEU A 6 -7.13 0.26 -14.11
N LEU A 7 -7.70 1.35 -14.63
CA LEU A 7 -7.08 2.68 -14.72
C LEU A 7 -5.72 2.68 -15.44
N ASN A 8 -5.63 3.02 -16.73
CA ASN A 8 -4.36 3.08 -17.50
C ASN A 8 -3.12 3.46 -16.65
N ASN A 9 -2.40 2.45 -16.13
CA ASN A 9 -1.19 2.55 -15.31
C ASN A 9 -1.25 3.59 -14.16
N PRO A 10 -1.94 3.31 -13.03
CA PRO A 10 -2.12 4.29 -11.96
C PRO A 10 -0.82 4.56 -11.20
N ASN A 11 -0.74 5.70 -10.52
CA ASN A 11 0.32 5.98 -9.55
C ASN A 11 -0.14 5.50 -8.18
N ILE A 12 0.56 4.55 -7.57
CA ILE A 12 0.16 3.95 -6.30
C ILE A 12 1.15 4.38 -5.22
N PHE A 13 0.64 5.00 -4.16
CA PHE A 13 1.43 5.47 -3.02
C PHE A 13 1.20 4.57 -1.82
N THR A 14 2.28 4.04 -1.27
CA THR A 14 2.27 3.19 -0.07
C THR A 14 3.08 3.83 1.05
N GLU A 15 2.84 3.41 2.28
CA GLU A 15 3.61 3.90 3.44
C GLU A 15 4.94 3.18 3.62
N GLY A 16 4.99 1.87 3.33
CA GLY A 16 6.13 1.02 3.58
C GLY A 16 6.54 0.16 2.38
N GLU A 17 7.59 -0.63 2.61
CA GLU A 17 8.13 -1.57 1.63
C GLU A 17 7.26 -2.82 1.48
N THR A 18 6.57 -3.25 2.54
CA THR A 18 5.75 -4.45 2.55
C THR A 18 4.58 -4.32 1.58
N GLU A 19 3.81 -3.23 1.69
CA GLU A 19 2.69 -2.92 0.80
C GLU A 19 3.19 -2.65 -0.61
N LYS A 20 4.32 -1.95 -0.75
CA LYS A 20 4.93 -1.72 -2.07
C LYS A 20 5.20 -3.04 -2.76
N ASN A 21 5.86 -3.98 -2.08
CA ASN A 21 6.24 -5.25 -2.67
C ASN A 21 4.99 -6.07 -3.05
N LEU A 22 3.97 -6.11 -2.18
CA LEU A 22 2.69 -6.76 -2.48
C LEU A 22 2.05 -6.17 -3.73
N ILE A 23 1.78 -4.86 -3.70
CA ILE A 23 1.03 -4.18 -4.75
C ILE A 23 1.78 -4.25 -6.08
N SER A 24 3.11 -4.06 -6.08
CA SER A 24 3.90 -4.15 -7.31
C SER A 24 3.95 -5.56 -7.90
N THR A 25 3.69 -6.59 -7.10
CA THR A 25 3.64 -7.98 -7.56
C THR A 25 2.26 -8.36 -8.12
N LEU A 26 1.20 -7.79 -7.55
CA LEU A 26 -0.18 -8.16 -7.88
C LEU A 26 -0.82 -7.28 -8.94
N PHE A 27 -0.47 -5.99 -8.98
CA PHE A 27 -1.16 -5.00 -9.81
C PHE A 27 -0.18 -4.27 -10.75
N LEU A 28 -0.69 -3.90 -11.92
CA LEU A 28 0.02 -3.02 -12.84
C LEU A 28 -0.11 -1.57 -12.35
N GLY A 29 1.02 -0.87 -12.23
CA GLY A 29 1.04 0.51 -11.76
C GLY A 29 2.43 1.02 -11.42
N ARG A 30 2.56 2.33 -11.25
CA ARG A 30 3.78 2.98 -10.73
C ARG A 30 3.71 3.07 -9.21
N VAL A 31 4.22 2.06 -8.52
CA VAL A 31 4.21 1.98 -7.06
C VAL A 31 5.39 2.74 -6.45
N ARG A 32 5.13 3.68 -5.53
CA ARG A 32 6.13 4.49 -4.82
C ARG A 32 5.83 4.52 -3.33
N ILE A 33 6.87 4.51 -2.51
CA ILE A 33 6.74 4.75 -1.07
C ILE A 33 6.63 6.25 -0.85
N VAL A 34 5.46 6.70 -0.41
CA VAL A 34 5.16 8.10 -0.09
C VAL A 34 4.27 8.11 1.15
N ASN A 35 4.87 8.19 2.33
CA ASN A 35 4.12 8.26 3.58
C ASN A 35 3.47 9.66 3.71
N LEU A 36 2.21 9.80 3.29
CA LEU A 36 1.52 11.09 3.24
C LEU A 36 1.22 11.69 4.62
N TRP A 37 1.28 10.89 5.70
CA TRP A 37 1.14 11.37 7.08
C TRP A 37 2.34 12.21 7.52
N ASN A 38 3.53 11.84 7.03
CA ASN A 38 4.79 12.43 7.45
C ASN A 38 5.43 13.33 6.38
N THR A 39 5.14 13.10 5.10
CA THR A 39 5.78 13.79 3.99
C THR A 39 5.45 15.28 3.99
N ASN A 40 6.49 16.11 4.01
CA ASN A 40 6.35 17.56 3.87
C ASN A 40 6.24 17.95 2.38
N GLU A 41 5.83 19.18 2.11
CA GLU A 41 5.57 19.66 0.76
C GLU A 41 6.77 19.55 -0.19
N LYS A 42 8.00 19.81 0.30
CA LYS A 42 9.22 19.73 -0.53
C LYS A 42 9.45 18.32 -1.05
N ALA A 43 9.12 17.30 -0.26
CA ALA A 43 9.26 15.92 -0.67
C ALA A 43 8.19 15.46 -1.67
N LEU A 44 7.07 16.19 -1.81
CA LEU A 44 6.06 15.95 -2.85
C LEU A 44 6.37 16.65 -4.17
N THR A 45 7.22 17.68 -4.18
CA THR A 45 7.55 18.44 -5.40
C THR A 45 7.96 17.57 -6.59
N PRO A 46 8.81 16.52 -6.44
CA PRO A 46 9.15 15.64 -7.57
C PRO A 46 7.96 14.84 -8.13
N LEU A 47 6.89 14.66 -7.36
CA LEU A 47 5.66 14.02 -7.84
C LEU A 47 4.89 14.99 -8.73
N PHE A 48 4.89 16.28 -8.40
CA PHE A 48 4.15 17.29 -9.16
C PHE A 48 4.72 17.54 -10.55
N THR A 49 5.98 17.15 -10.82
CA THR A 49 6.58 17.26 -12.16
C THR A 49 6.19 16.12 -13.10
N VAL A 50 5.71 14.99 -12.56
CA VAL A 50 5.39 13.78 -13.34
C VAL A 50 3.90 13.46 -13.38
N LEU A 51 3.11 14.07 -12.50
CA LEU A 51 1.67 13.90 -12.41
C LEU A 51 0.94 15.01 -13.17
N ASP A 52 -0.18 14.65 -13.78
CA ASP A 52 -1.03 15.55 -14.54
C ASP A 52 -2.52 15.33 -14.24
N LYS A 53 -3.40 16.08 -14.91
CA LYS A 53 -4.86 15.97 -14.75
C LYS A 53 -5.44 14.63 -15.23
N LYS A 54 -4.69 13.83 -15.98
CA LYS A 54 -5.12 12.52 -16.47
C LYS A 54 -4.71 11.40 -15.51
N SER A 55 -3.66 11.63 -14.74
CA SER A 55 -3.11 10.71 -13.76
C SER A 55 -4.17 10.31 -12.73
N VAL A 56 -4.20 9.02 -12.40
CA VAL A 56 -4.98 8.47 -11.31
C VAL A 56 -4.04 8.10 -10.18
N ILE A 57 -4.40 8.47 -8.96
CA ILE A 57 -3.63 8.16 -7.75
C ILE A 57 -4.43 7.19 -6.89
N ILE A 58 -3.77 6.12 -6.46
CA ILE A 58 -4.27 5.21 -5.43
C ILE A 58 -3.37 5.36 -4.21
N ILE A 59 -3.94 5.62 -3.05
CA ILE A 59 -3.20 5.76 -1.78
C ILE A 59 -3.56 4.56 -0.93
N ALA A 60 -2.58 3.72 -0.59
CA ALA A 60 -2.73 2.67 0.41
C ALA A 60 -2.09 3.17 1.72
N CYS A 61 -2.90 3.32 2.76
CA CYS A 61 -2.47 3.87 4.03
C CYS A 61 -3.06 3.14 5.24
N ASP A 62 -2.27 3.12 6.30
CA ASP A 62 -2.64 2.60 7.60
C ASP A 62 -3.30 3.71 8.44
N THR A 63 -4.09 3.32 9.44
CA THR A 63 -4.75 4.26 10.36
C THR A 63 -4.31 4.05 11.80
N ASP A 64 -3.08 3.60 12.01
CA ASP A 64 -2.51 3.57 13.35
C ASP A 64 -2.46 5.00 13.94
N VAL A 65 -2.18 5.10 15.25
CA VAL A 65 -2.47 6.30 16.04
C VAL A 65 -1.73 7.54 15.51
N VAL A 66 -2.42 8.32 14.67
CA VAL A 66 -1.94 9.56 14.06
C VAL A 66 -2.36 10.77 14.88
N THR A 67 -1.39 11.62 15.22
CA THR A 67 -1.64 12.91 15.88
C THR A 67 -2.46 13.83 14.98
N ASP A 68 -3.11 14.85 15.54
CA ASP A 68 -3.86 15.83 14.75
C ASP A 68 -2.97 16.60 13.76
N ALA A 69 -1.67 16.75 14.06
CA ALA A 69 -0.69 17.30 13.12
C ALA A 69 -0.51 16.40 11.90
N HIS A 70 -0.41 15.08 12.08
CA HIS A 70 -0.33 14.11 10.98
C HIS A 70 -1.62 14.12 10.15
N LYS A 71 -2.80 14.15 10.79
CA LYS A 71 -4.09 14.25 10.08
C LYS A 71 -4.17 15.51 9.20
N LYS A 72 -3.83 16.68 9.75
CA LYS A 72 -3.80 17.94 9.00
C LYS A 72 -2.84 17.87 7.81
N ARG A 73 -1.66 17.26 7.99
CA ARG A 73 -0.67 17.07 6.92
C ARG A 73 -1.20 16.15 5.82
N PHE A 74 -1.76 15.01 6.20
CA PHE A 74 -2.34 14.04 5.27
C PHE A 74 -3.42 14.65 4.40
N VAL A 75 -4.39 15.35 5.02
CA VAL A 75 -5.47 16.06 4.31
C VAL A 75 -4.92 17.14 3.37
N SER A 76 -3.93 17.92 3.83
CA SER A 76 -3.28 18.94 3.00
C SER A 76 -2.60 18.33 1.76
N ASN A 77 -1.87 17.23 1.95
CA ASN A 77 -1.19 16.52 0.88
C ASN A 77 -2.18 15.94 -0.15
N ILE A 78 -3.24 15.30 0.31
CA ILE A 78 -4.32 14.79 -0.56
C ILE A 78 -4.97 15.92 -1.35
N ASN A 79 -5.29 17.03 -0.71
CA ASN A 79 -5.93 18.16 -1.38
C ASN A 79 -5.07 18.73 -2.51
N LYS A 80 -3.74 18.76 -2.34
CA LYS A 80 -2.81 19.19 -3.40
C LYS A 80 -2.78 18.21 -4.56
N LEU A 81 -2.68 16.92 -4.27
CA LEU A 81 -2.73 15.86 -5.28
C LEU A 81 -4.07 15.86 -6.02
N ALA A 82 -5.18 16.09 -5.32
CA ALA A 82 -6.53 16.09 -5.89
C ALA A 82 -6.70 17.24 -6.88
N LYS A 83 -6.23 18.44 -6.52
CA LYS A 83 -6.19 19.60 -7.43
C LYS A 83 -5.38 19.32 -8.69
N LEU A 84 -4.22 18.66 -8.55
CA LEU A 84 -3.36 18.32 -9.68
C LEU A 84 -3.98 17.29 -10.62
N THR A 85 -4.67 16.30 -10.07
CA THR A 85 -5.21 15.13 -10.79
C THR A 85 -6.68 15.23 -11.15
N ASN A 86 -7.30 16.41 -10.99
CA ASN A 86 -8.73 16.61 -11.20
C ASN A 86 -9.60 15.65 -10.37
N ASN A 87 -9.25 15.50 -9.09
CA ASN A 87 -9.90 14.66 -8.08
C ASN A 87 -9.89 13.15 -8.39
N LYS A 88 -8.95 12.67 -9.21
CA LYS A 88 -8.77 11.24 -9.51
C LYS A 88 -7.91 10.56 -8.43
N ILE A 89 -8.40 10.59 -7.20
CA ILE A 89 -7.77 9.97 -6.04
C ILE A 89 -8.68 8.90 -5.46
N HIS A 90 -8.10 7.73 -5.23
CA HIS A 90 -8.72 6.63 -4.48
C HIS A 90 -7.87 6.35 -3.24
N ILE A 91 -8.53 6.07 -2.11
CA ILE A 91 -7.86 5.78 -0.84
C ILE A 91 -8.28 4.39 -0.39
N LEU A 92 -7.29 3.53 -0.18
CA LEU A 92 -7.39 2.21 0.40
C LEU A 92 -6.86 2.30 1.82
N VAL A 93 -7.72 1.99 2.77
CA VAL A 93 -7.43 2.16 4.20
C VAL A 93 -7.30 0.77 4.82
N HIS A 94 -6.16 0.48 5.43
CA HIS A 94 -6.00 -0.74 6.24
C HIS A 94 -6.41 -0.45 7.68
N LYS A 95 -7.12 -1.39 8.30
CA LYS A 95 -7.49 -1.26 9.71
C LYS A 95 -6.27 -1.63 10.57
N LEU A 96 -5.78 -0.70 11.37
CA LEU A 96 -4.52 -0.81 12.13
C LEU A 96 -3.30 -0.75 11.21
N ASN A 97 -2.75 -1.89 10.81
CA ASN A 97 -1.59 -1.99 9.93
C ASN A 97 -1.78 -3.09 8.89
N PHE A 98 -0.92 -3.10 7.88
CA PHE A 98 -0.92 -4.09 6.82
C PHE A 98 -0.86 -5.55 7.29
N GLU A 99 -0.05 -5.87 8.31
CA GLU A 99 0.10 -7.25 8.79
C GLU A 99 -1.18 -7.80 9.41
N ASP A 100 -1.93 -6.96 10.13
CA ASP A 100 -3.23 -7.32 10.69
C ASP A 100 -4.25 -7.61 9.57
N GLU A 101 -4.28 -6.77 8.53
CA GLU A 101 -5.14 -6.98 7.35
C GLU A 101 -4.77 -8.26 6.59
N LEU A 102 -3.47 -8.53 6.44
CA LEU A 102 -3.00 -9.74 5.76
C LEU A 102 -3.32 -11.01 6.57
N ALA A 103 -3.20 -10.96 7.90
CA ALA A 103 -3.60 -12.07 8.76
C ALA A 103 -5.11 -12.34 8.64
N TYR A 104 -5.92 -11.28 8.61
CA TYR A 104 -7.36 -11.38 8.40
C TYR A 104 -7.70 -12.00 7.04
N ALA A 105 -7.06 -11.54 5.97
CA ALA A 105 -7.25 -12.07 4.61
C ALA A 105 -6.83 -13.55 4.49
N ALA A 106 -5.83 -13.98 5.25
CA ALA A 106 -5.40 -15.37 5.35
C ALA A 106 -6.23 -16.21 6.34
N LEU A 107 -7.34 -15.68 6.86
CA LEU A 107 -8.22 -16.34 7.83
C LEU A 107 -7.51 -16.72 9.15
N TYR A 108 -6.45 -16.00 9.52
CA TYR A 108 -5.81 -16.15 10.81
C TYR A 108 -6.46 -15.26 11.86
N LYS A 109 -6.47 -15.75 13.11
CA LYS A 109 -7.00 -15.00 14.26
C LYS A 109 -6.20 -13.74 14.56
N ASP A 110 -4.88 -13.80 14.35
CA ASP A 110 -3.95 -12.72 14.64
C ASP A 110 -2.66 -12.87 13.80
N LYS A 111 -1.83 -11.81 13.83
CA LYS A 111 -0.55 -11.77 13.13
C LYS A 111 0.51 -12.75 13.68
N THR A 112 0.36 -13.28 14.90
CA THR A 112 1.28 -14.30 15.42
C THR A 112 1.17 -15.60 14.64
N LEU A 113 -0.05 -16.00 14.24
CA LEU A 113 -0.26 -17.15 13.37
C LEU A 113 0.29 -16.91 11.96
N LEU A 114 0.13 -15.71 11.42
CA LEU A 114 0.77 -15.29 10.17
C LEU A 114 2.29 -15.46 10.23
N TYR A 115 2.94 -15.01 11.30
CA TYR A 115 4.40 -15.13 11.47
C TYR A 115 4.86 -16.60 11.55
N LYS A 116 4.11 -17.46 12.25
CA LYS A 116 4.38 -18.89 12.29
C LYS A 116 4.26 -19.54 10.91
N ALA A 117 3.19 -19.23 10.17
CA ALA A 117 3.00 -19.72 8.80
C ALA A 117 4.13 -19.26 7.87
N TYR A 118 4.59 -18.01 8.04
CA TYR A 118 5.70 -17.45 7.28
C TYR A 118 7.10 -17.87 7.78
N LYS A 119 7.18 -18.67 8.86
CA LYS A 119 8.43 -19.13 9.51
C LYS A 119 9.36 -17.96 9.85
N VAL A 120 8.86 -17.01 10.64
CA VAL A 120 9.59 -15.84 11.16
C VAL A 120 9.26 -15.62 12.63
N GLU A 121 10.16 -14.98 13.37
CA GLU A 121 10.06 -14.85 14.84
C GLU A 121 9.20 -13.66 15.30
N GLY A 122 8.90 -12.72 14.40
CA GLY A 122 8.07 -11.57 14.73
C GLY A 122 7.90 -10.60 13.57
N GLU A 123 7.29 -9.46 13.88
CA GLU A 123 6.88 -8.45 12.89
C GLU A 123 8.06 -7.90 12.08
N LYS A 124 9.19 -7.60 12.72
CA LYS A 124 10.36 -7.05 12.04
C LYS A 124 10.93 -8.02 11.01
N ASP A 125 11.02 -9.29 11.37
CA ASP A 125 11.51 -10.34 10.48
C ASP A 125 10.51 -10.65 9.37
N PHE A 126 9.21 -10.62 9.70
CA PHE A 126 8.14 -10.70 8.72
C PHE A 126 8.26 -9.59 7.68
N LYS A 127 8.26 -8.32 8.11
CA LYS A 127 8.38 -7.14 7.23
C LYS A 127 9.61 -7.25 6.33
N LYS A 128 10.77 -7.56 6.89
CA LYS A 128 12.02 -7.73 6.13
C LYS A 128 11.90 -8.85 5.09
N LYS A 129 11.45 -10.04 5.48
CA LYS A 129 11.34 -11.21 4.60
C LYS A 129 10.29 -10.99 3.51
N PHE A 130 9.17 -10.36 3.86
CA PHE A 130 8.08 -10.08 2.94
C PHE A 130 8.46 -9.00 1.92
N ALA A 131 9.03 -7.88 2.36
CA ALA A 131 9.50 -6.80 1.50
C ALA A 131 10.59 -7.24 0.51
N GLN A 132 11.42 -8.23 0.89
CA GLN A 132 12.49 -8.76 0.05
C GLN A 132 12.08 -9.99 -0.77
N SER A 133 10.84 -10.47 -0.61
CA SER A 133 10.38 -11.67 -1.31
C SER A 133 10.24 -11.38 -2.80
N ARG A 134 10.98 -12.14 -3.62
CA ARG A 134 10.84 -12.13 -5.09
C ARG A 134 9.65 -12.95 -5.58
N ASN A 135 9.04 -13.74 -4.70
CA ASN A 135 7.94 -14.63 -5.05
C ASN A 135 6.82 -14.54 -4.02
N ILE A 136 6.25 -13.34 -3.88
CA ILE A 136 5.15 -13.09 -2.95
C ILE A 136 3.94 -13.97 -3.29
N ARG A 137 3.64 -14.22 -4.58
CA ARG A 137 2.51 -15.06 -4.98
C ARG A 137 2.55 -16.43 -4.31
N LYS A 138 3.69 -17.13 -4.37
CA LYS A 138 3.87 -18.40 -3.65
C LYS A 138 3.73 -18.26 -2.14
N GLY A 139 4.18 -17.13 -1.59
CA GLY A 139 3.99 -16.81 -0.18
C GLY A 139 2.51 -16.67 0.20
N LEU A 140 1.72 -15.98 -0.62
CA LEU A 140 0.28 -15.79 -0.42
C LEU A 140 -0.49 -17.10 -0.60
N GLU A 141 -0.15 -17.91 -1.61
CA GLU A 141 -0.73 -19.23 -1.84
C GLU A 141 -0.48 -20.16 -0.64
N ALA A 142 0.72 -20.13 -0.05
CA ALA A 142 1.04 -20.86 1.17
C ALA A 142 0.25 -20.37 2.40
N LEU A 143 -0.32 -19.17 2.34
CA LEU A 143 -1.24 -18.62 3.34
C LEU A 143 -2.72 -18.82 2.96
N HIS A 144 -3.01 -19.64 1.94
CA HIS A 144 -4.36 -19.88 1.41
C HIS A 144 -5.06 -18.63 0.86
N ILE A 145 -4.31 -17.60 0.49
CA ILE A 145 -4.84 -16.42 -0.21
C ILE A 145 -4.85 -16.73 -1.71
N GLU A 146 -6.05 -16.83 -2.28
CA GLU A 146 -6.23 -17.07 -3.71
C GLU A 146 -6.02 -15.79 -4.51
N VAL A 147 -4.79 -15.58 -4.99
CA VAL A 147 -4.40 -14.39 -5.75
C VAL A 147 -5.21 -14.20 -7.03
N ASP A 148 -5.61 -15.29 -7.69
CA ASP A 148 -6.38 -15.24 -8.95
C ASP A 148 -7.84 -14.80 -8.75
N LYS A 149 -8.30 -14.68 -7.51
CA LYS A 149 -9.62 -14.14 -7.15
C LYS A 149 -9.58 -12.66 -6.73
N LEU A 150 -8.41 -12.03 -6.69
CA LEU A 150 -8.19 -10.61 -6.39
C LEU A 150 -8.21 -9.76 -7.66
#